data_AF-A0A174B5G0-F1
#
_entry.id   AF-A0A174B5G0-F1
#
_cell.length_a   1.000
_cell.length_b   1.000
_cell.length_c   1.000
_cell.angle_alpha   90.00
_cell.angle_beta   90.00
_cell.angle_gamma   90.00
#
_symmetry.space_group_name_H-M   'P 1'
#
loop_
_entity.id
_entity.type
_entity.pdbx_description
1 polymer ?
#
loop_
_entity_poly.entity_id
_entity_poly.type
_entity_poly.pdbx_seq_one_letter_code
_entity_poly.pdbx_strand_id
1 'polypeptide(L)'
;MGRHTYDLTETDAVDDSELFLINPPDKDGKNKKLTWKTLKSLICGMMLDLFYPIGSLYITTNPENPSKTFGKGTWEAYAAGRVLVGADVNDSDFSEVGKTGGTKTINIRHHHTQTVGVDSNKMYMDTTGKDVGDMTSGKNGSVVYTNNDHVEWNLPTSKTGAARYNFTSNEGGDKNIMPPYIVCYMWSRTA
;
A
#
# COMPACT_ATOMS: atom_id res chain seq x y z
N MET A 1 -5.46 17.92 49.44
CA MET A 1 -6.82 18.43 49.10
C MET A 1 -7.22 17.79 47.79
N GLY A 2 -8.26 16.99 47.64
CA GLY A 2 -9.24 16.46 48.58
C GLY A 2 -9.67 15.05 48.11
N ARG A 3 -10.13 14.23 49.04
CA ARG A 3 -10.65 12.89 48.77
C ARG A 3 -11.94 13.06 47.94
N HIS A 4 -11.97 12.58 46.70
CA HIS A 4 -13.08 12.85 45.76
C HIS A 4 -14.27 11.89 45.88
N THR A 5 -14.25 10.89 46.77
CA THR A 5 -15.38 9.98 47.02
C THR A 5 -15.39 9.42 48.45
N TYR A 6 -16.58 9.07 48.94
CA TYR A 6 -16.84 8.39 50.23
C TYR A 6 -16.94 6.86 50.03
N ASP A 7 -16.69 6.10 51.10
CA ASP A 7 -16.78 4.64 51.10
C ASP A 7 -18.24 4.17 51.02
N LEU A 8 -18.56 3.35 50.02
CA LEU A 8 -19.76 2.52 50.04
C LEU A 8 -19.39 1.29 50.87
N THR A 9 -19.82 1.26 52.13
CA THR A 9 -19.71 0.05 52.95
C THR A 9 -20.74 -0.98 52.45
N GLU A 10 -20.46 -1.62 51.31
CA GLU A 10 -20.85 -2.98 50.96
C GLU A 10 -20.44 -3.29 49.52
N THR A 11 -20.05 -4.54 49.31
CA THR A 11 -19.59 -5.22 48.09
C THR A 11 -20.61 -5.26 46.95
N ASP A 12 -21.51 -4.29 46.86
CA ASP A 12 -22.60 -4.30 45.90
C ASP A 12 -22.19 -3.60 44.61
N ALA A 13 -22.41 -4.29 43.48
CA ALA A 13 -22.17 -3.74 42.16
C ALA A 13 -23.12 -2.57 41.93
N VAL A 14 -22.57 -1.39 41.65
CA VAL A 14 -23.30 -0.19 41.23
C VAL A 14 -24.17 -0.52 40.02
N ASP A 15 -25.50 -0.53 40.19
CA ASP A 15 -26.42 -0.82 39.10
C ASP A 15 -26.52 0.36 38.12
N ASP A 16 -26.73 0.06 36.83
CA ASP A 16 -26.85 1.04 35.76
C ASP A 16 -28.05 2.00 35.97
N SER A 17 -29.03 1.62 36.80
CA SER A 17 -30.18 2.44 37.17
C SER A 17 -29.96 3.37 38.38
N GLU A 18 -28.83 3.24 39.10
CA GLU A 18 -28.53 4.06 40.27
C GLU A 18 -28.48 5.56 39.94
N LEU A 19 -29.02 6.38 40.85
CA LEU A 19 -29.40 7.76 40.60
C LEU A 19 -28.52 8.74 41.39
N PHE A 20 -27.75 9.55 40.67
CA PHE A 20 -26.92 10.62 41.22
C PHE A 20 -27.61 11.98 41.09
N LEU A 21 -27.65 12.73 42.19
CA LEU A 21 -28.12 14.12 42.21
C LEU A 21 -26.95 15.06 41.96
N ILE A 22 -27.02 15.89 40.92
CA ILE A 22 -26.07 17.01 40.79
C ILE A 22 -26.61 18.18 41.61
N ASN A 23 -25.78 18.68 42.53
CA ASN A 23 -26.00 19.89 43.30
C ASN A 23 -24.80 20.84 43.04
N PRO A 24 -24.98 22.16 42.78
CA PRO A 24 -26.17 22.96 43.03
C PRO A 24 -27.26 22.81 41.94
N PRO A 25 -28.50 23.24 42.23
CA PRO A 25 -29.59 23.24 41.25
C PRO A 25 -29.22 24.06 40.00
N ASP A 26 -29.81 23.67 38.87
CA ASP A 26 -29.73 24.45 37.63
C ASP A 26 -30.31 25.87 37.82
N LYS A 27 -30.15 26.76 36.85
CA LYS A 27 -30.71 28.12 36.82
C LYS A 27 -32.21 28.18 37.14
N ASP A 28 -32.93 27.07 36.98
CA ASP A 28 -34.36 26.92 37.28
C ASP A 28 -34.68 26.43 38.71
N GLY A 29 -33.68 26.30 39.59
CA GLY A 29 -33.88 25.86 40.99
C GLY A 29 -34.21 24.38 41.17
N LYS A 30 -34.09 23.56 40.12
CA LYS A 30 -34.37 22.11 40.16
C LYS A 30 -33.09 21.30 40.22
N ASN A 31 -33.05 20.30 41.11
CA ASN A 31 -31.99 19.30 41.15
C ASN A 31 -32.11 18.39 39.92
N LYS A 32 -31.00 18.23 39.18
CA LYS A 32 -30.94 17.29 38.05
C LYS A 32 -30.47 15.92 38.53
N LYS A 33 -31.12 14.89 38.01
CA LYS A 33 -30.89 13.49 38.29
C LYS A 33 -30.18 12.86 37.08
N LEU A 34 -29.06 12.18 37.31
CA LEU A 34 -28.37 11.36 36.30
C LEU A 34 -28.34 9.93 36.77
N THR A 35 -28.62 8.98 35.88
CA THR A 35 -28.37 7.59 36.20
C THR A 35 -26.90 7.25 35.95
N TRP A 36 -26.39 6.20 36.61
CA TRP A 36 -25.06 5.67 36.34
C TRP A 36 -24.86 5.36 34.85
N LYS A 37 -25.86 4.76 34.20
CA LYS A 37 -25.87 4.51 32.75
C LYS A 37 -25.63 5.78 31.93
N THR A 38 -26.32 6.87 32.25
CA THR A 38 -26.15 8.14 31.54
C THR A 38 -24.79 8.77 31.83
N LEU A 39 -24.34 8.74 33.08
CA LEU A 39 -23.03 9.27 33.46
C LEU A 39 -21.89 8.51 32.77
N LYS A 40 -21.93 7.17 32.81
CA LYS A 40 -20.99 6.29 32.10
C LYS A 40 -20.97 6.58 30.60
N SER A 41 -22.16 6.70 29.98
CA SER A 41 -22.29 7.07 28.57
C SER A 41 -21.68 8.44 28.24
N LEU A 42 -21.87 9.45 29.10
CA LEU A 42 -21.30 10.79 28.91
C LEU A 42 -19.77 10.78 29.03
N ILE A 43 -19.24 10.16 30.09
CA ILE A 43 -17.79 10.07 30.30
C ILE A 43 -17.13 9.27 29.16
N CYS A 44 -17.70 8.13 28.77
CA CYS A 44 -17.19 7.36 27.62
C CYS A 44 -17.23 8.17 26.32
N GLY A 45 -18.27 8.96 26.09
CA GLY A 45 -18.36 9.85 24.92
C GLY A 45 -17.26 10.92 24.93
N MET A 46 -17.09 11.62 26.06
CA MET A 46 -16.04 12.64 26.22
C MET A 46 -14.63 12.05 26.05
N MET A 47 -14.39 10.87 26.59
CA MET A 47 -13.09 10.18 26.41
C MET A 47 -12.87 9.79 24.95
N LEU A 48 -13.90 9.29 24.26
CA LEU A 48 -13.80 8.95 22.84
C LEU A 48 -13.48 10.20 22.00
N ASP A 49 -14.15 11.32 22.23
CA ASP A 49 -13.89 12.58 21.53
C ASP A 49 -12.49 13.15 21.83
N LEU A 50 -11.98 12.94 23.04
CA LEU A 50 -10.65 13.40 23.45
C LEU A 50 -9.52 12.56 22.83
N PHE A 51 -9.64 11.23 22.86
CA PHE A 51 -8.57 10.33 22.38
C PHE A 51 -8.67 10.02 20.89
N TYR A 52 -9.89 9.99 20.35
CA TYR A 52 -10.19 9.67 18.96
C TYR A 52 -11.21 10.66 18.38
N PRO A 53 -10.83 11.93 18.15
CA PRO A 53 -11.68 12.88 17.43
C PRO A 53 -12.06 12.37 16.02
N ILE A 54 -13.09 12.95 15.41
CA ILE A 54 -13.48 12.63 14.02
C ILE A 54 -12.27 12.78 13.09
N GLY A 55 -12.06 11.79 12.22
CA GLY A 55 -10.86 11.67 11.38
C GLY A 55 -9.73 10.83 11.97
N SER A 56 -9.85 10.39 13.23
CA SER A 56 -8.85 9.52 13.85
C SER A 56 -8.90 8.09 13.30
N LEU A 57 -7.72 7.47 13.24
CA LEU A 57 -7.58 6.06 12.88
C LEU A 57 -7.41 5.20 14.13
N TYR A 58 -8.10 4.06 14.14
CA TYR A 58 -7.94 3.00 15.14
C TYR A 58 -7.49 1.71 14.46
N ILE A 59 -6.38 1.13 14.94
CA ILE A 59 -5.74 -0.06 14.37
C ILE A 59 -5.89 -1.22 15.36
N THR A 60 -6.42 -2.35 14.88
CA THR A 60 -6.72 -3.49 15.74
C THR A 60 -6.63 -4.81 14.97
N THR A 61 -6.37 -5.92 15.68
CA THR A 61 -6.50 -7.27 15.13
C THR A 61 -7.93 -7.82 15.26
N ASN A 62 -8.81 -7.12 15.98
CA ASN A 62 -10.21 -7.48 16.11
C ASN A 62 -11.01 -7.02 14.87
N PRO A 63 -11.74 -7.91 14.16
CA PRO A 63 -12.56 -7.55 13.01
C PRO A 63 -13.81 -6.73 13.36
N GLU A 64 -14.18 -6.64 14.63
CA GLU A 64 -15.39 -5.95 15.06
C GLU A 64 -15.26 -4.43 14.90
N ASN A 65 -16.37 -3.80 14.50
CA ASN A 65 -16.45 -2.34 14.40
C ASN A 65 -16.16 -1.70 15.77
N PRO A 66 -15.29 -0.68 15.88
CA PRO A 66 -14.90 -0.09 17.16
C PRO A 66 -16.05 0.52 17.95
N SER A 67 -17.18 0.84 17.30
CA SER A 67 -18.41 1.24 17.99
C SER A 67 -18.88 0.20 19.01
N LYS A 68 -18.57 -1.09 18.83
CA LYS A 68 -18.84 -2.15 19.82
C LYS A 68 -17.87 -2.10 20.99
N THR A 69 -16.59 -1.85 20.74
CA THR A 69 -15.55 -1.81 21.78
C THR A 69 -15.63 -0.53 22.61
N PHE A 70 -15.84 0.62 21.96
CA PHE A 70 -15.96 1.93 22.62
C PHE A 70 -17.41 2.25 23.04
N GLY A 71 -18.39 1.47 22.60
CA GLY A 71 -19.82 1.67 22.89
C GLY A 71 -20.45 2.89 22.22
N LYS A 72 -19.68 3.64 21.40
CA LYS A 72 -20.06 4.89 20.72
C LYS A 72 -19.19 5.16 19.49
N GLY A 73 -19.60 6.17 18.72
CA GLY A 73 -18.93 6.64 17.51
C GLY A 73 -19.36 5.87 16.27
N THR A 74 -19.20 6.51 15.12
CA THR A 74 -19.38 5.89 13.80
C THR A 74 -18.01 5.68 13.19
N TRP A 75 -17.77 4.44 12.75
CA TRP A 75 -16.47 4.01 12.24
C TRP A 75 -16.64 3.27 10.93
N GLU A 76 -15.74 3.54 9.99
CA GLU A 76 -15.70 2.91 8.68
C GLU A 76 -14.34 2.24 8.47
N ALA A 77 -14.32 1.12 7.75
CA ALA A 77 -13.06 0.44 7.44
C ALA A 77 -12.19 1.35 6.57
N TYR A 78 -10.92 1.51 6.93
CA TYR A 78 -9.97 2.39 6.26
C TYR A 78 -8.81 1.59 5.67
N ALA A 79 -8.28 2.07 4.54
CA ALA A 79 -7.07 1.52 3.91
C ALA A 79 -7.05 -0.01 3.72
N ALA A 80 -8.21 -0.63 3.44
CA ALA A 80 -8.29 -2.08 3.24
C ALA A 80 -7.33 -2.54 2.12
N GLY A 81 -6.43 -3.48 2.45
CA GLY A 81 -5.43 -4.01 1.53
C GLY A 81 -4.32 -3.02 1.15
N ARG A 82 -4.14 -1.94 1.91
CA ARG A 82 -3.16 -0.87 1.65
C ARG A 82 -2.31 -0.60 2.90
N VAL A 83 -1.15 0.01 2.68
CA VAL A 83 -0.27 0.51 3.74
C VAL A 83 -0.48 2.01 3.87
N LEU A 84 -0.44 2.54 5.09
CA LEU A 84 -0.55 3.98 5.33
C LEU A 84 0.74 4.69 4.94
N VAL A 85 0.60 5.81 4.23
CA VAL A 85 1.69 6.74 3.93
C VAL A 85 1.28 8.10 4.49
N GLY A 86 2.24 8.80 5.10
CA GLY A 86 2.00 10.15 5.60
C GLY A 86 1.71 11.11 4.45
N ALA A 87 0.72 11.99 4.62
CA ALA A 87 0.44 13.00 3.62
C ALA A 87 1.60 14.02 3.55
N ASP A 88 2.06 14.31 2.34
CA ASP A 88 3.03 15.35 2.05
C ASP A 88 2.47 16.27 0.97
N VAL A 89 2.10 17.49 1.37
CA VAL A 89 1.48 18.49 0.49
C VAL A 89 2.36 18.89 -0.71
N ASN A 90 3.67 18.62 -0.65
CA ASN A 90 4.60 18.92 -1.73
C ASN A 90 4.83 17.74 -2.68
N ASP A 91 4.32 16.56 -2.35
CA ASP A 91 4.38 15.36 -3.19
C ASP A 91 3.02 15.12 -3.84
N SER A 92 2.97 15.15 -5.18
CA SER A 92 1.71 14.95 -5.92
C SER A 92 1.04 13.61 -5.66
N ASP A 93 1.82 12.56 -5.34
CA ASP A 93 1.32 11.22 -5.08
C ASP A 93 0.70 11.11 -3.67
N PHE A 94 1.15 11.95 -2.73
CA PHE A 94 0.76 11.93 -1.32
C PHE A 94 0.14 13.24 -0.80
N SER A 95 -0.31 14.11 -1.71
CA SER A 95 -0.67 15.51 -1.37
C SER A 95 -1.91 15.68 -0.50
N GLU A 96 -2.76 14.67 -0.37
CA GLU A 96 -4.01 14.76 0.39
C GLU A 96 -4.38 13.42 1.03
N VAL A 97 -5.18 13.49 2.09
CA VAL A 97 -5.68 12.31 2.80
C VAL A 97 -6.62 11.52 1.90
N GLY A 98 -6.46 10.20 1.90
CA GLY A 98 -7.32 9.28 1.13
C GLY A 98 -6.87 9.04 -0.31
N LYS A 99 -5.82 9.71 -0.80
CA LYS A 99 -5.16 9.31 -2.05
C LYS A 99 -4.69 7.87 -1.98
N THR A 100 -4.83 7.18 -3.11
CA THR A 100 -4.43 5.77 -3.22
C THR A 100 -3.56 5.57 -4.45
N GLY A 101 -2.64 4.62 -4.36
CA GLY A 101 -1.73 4.24 -5.44
C GLY A 101 -1.01 2.95 -5.12
N GLY A 102 0.05 2.68 -5.87
CA GLY A 102 0.87 1.47 -5.74
C GLY A 102 0.26 0.25 -6.43
N THR A 103 1.08 -0.81 -6.53
CA THR A 103 0.72 -2.08 -7.15
C THR A 103 1.40 -3.23 -6.41
N LYS A 104 0.78 -4.41 -6.41
CA LYS A 104 1.39 -5.63 -5.86
C LYS A 104 2.43 -6.22 -6.82
N THR A 105 2.27 -5.95 -8.11
CA THR A 105 3.10 -6.51 -9.16
C THR A 105 3.64 -5.43 -10.06
N ILE A 106 4.90 -5.59 -10.46
CA ILE A 106 5.50 -4.80 -11.53
C ILE A 106 5.86 -5.74 -12.67
N ASN A 107 5.71 -5.25 -13.89
CA ASN A 107 6.16 -5.96 -15.08
C ASN A 107 7.58 -5.51 -15.40
N ILE A 108 8.55 -6.42 -15.30
CA ILE A 108 9.96 -6.16 -15.64
C ILE A 108 10.38 -6.82 -16.95
N ARG A 109 9.41 -7.05 -17.84
CA ARG A 109 9.73 -7.65 -19.14
C ARG A 109 10.70 -6.76 -19.88
N HIS A 110 11.76 -7.38 -20.37
CA HIS A 110 12.74 -6.75 -21.22
C HIS A 110 13.19 -7.76 -22.28
N HIS A 111 13.92 -7.25 -23.26
CA HIS A 111 14.42 -8.04 -24.38
C HIS A 111 15.93 -8.12 -24.30
N HIS A 112 16.46 -9.33 -24.35
CA HIS A 112 17.86 -9.54 -24.65
C HIS A 112 18.06 -9.66 -26.16
N THR A 113 19.20 -9.16 -26.64
CA THR A 113 19.63 -9.33 -28.03
C THR A 113 20.90 -10.16 -28.02
N GLN A 114 20.87 -11.33 -28.66
CA GLN A 114 22.07 -12.12 -28.94
C GLN A 114 22.37 -12.04 -30.43
N THR A 115 23.55 -11.55 -30.77
CA THR A 115 23.98 -11.34 -32.16
C THR A 115 24.72 -12.53 -32.76
N VAL A 116 25.13 -13.49 -31.92
CA VAL A 116 25.92 -14.67 -32.27
C VAL A 116 25.54 -15.82 -31.34
N GLY A 117 25.36 -17.03 -31.89
CA GLY A 117 25.17 -18.27 -31.12
C GLY A 117 26.18 -19.34 -31.51
N VAL A 118 26.49 -20.25 -30.58
CA VAL A 118 27.39 -21.40 -30.82
C VAL A 118 26.83 -22.65 -30.13
N ASP A 119 26.90 -23.79 -30.80
CA ASP A 119 26.65 -25.11 -30.21
C ASP A 119 27.89 -26.02 -30.37
N SER A 120 27.77 -27.29 -29.95
CA SER A 120 28.89 -28.24 -29.92
C SER A 120 29.65 -28.41 -31.24
N ASN A 121 29.04 -28.06 -32.37
CA ASN A 121 29.62 -28.31 -33.70
C ASN A 121 29.55 -27.13 -34.65
N LYS A 122 28.79 -26.07 -34.34
CA LYS A 122 28.55 -24.96 -35.28
C LYS A 122 28.37 -23.63 -34.57
N MET A 123 28.81 -22.56 -35.26
CA MET A 123 28.49 -21.18 -34.92
C MET A 123 27.38 -20.70 -35.88
N TYR A 124 26.35 -20.06 -35.34
CA TYR A 124 25.22 -19.55 -36.10
C TYR A 124 25.13 -18.03 -35.96
N MET A 125 24.79 -17.37 -37.06
CA MET A 125 24.53 -15.93 -37.13
C MET A 125 23.21 -15.73 -37.89
N ASP A 126 22.39 -14.78 -37.44
CA ASP A 126 21.10 -14.47 -38.09
C ASP A 126 21.33 -13.86 -39.48
N THR A 127 21.17 -14.69 -40.52
CA THR A 127 21.24 -14.30 -41.93
C THR A 127 19.82 -14.18 -42.49
N THR A 128 19.49 -13.04 -43.11
CA THR A 128 18.21 -12.91 -43.82
C THR A 128 18.27 -13.70 -45.11
N GLY A 129 17.71 -14.91 -45.08
CA GLY A 129 17.07 -15.54 -46.23
C GLY A 129 17.94 -15.77 -47.48
N LYS A 130 18.35 -17.03 -47.65
CA LYS A 130 18.03 -17.86 -48.83
C LYS A 130 18.05 -17.12 -50.18
N ASP A 131 19.08 -17.41 -50.98
CA ASP A 131 19.22 -17.10 -52.41
C ASP A 131 19.98 -15.82 -52.79
N VAL A 132 21.21 -15.68 -52.32
CA VAL A 132 22.22 -14.93 -53.08
C VAL A 132 23.54 -15.70 -53.06
N GLY A 133 24.05 -16.02 -54.26
CA GLY A 133 25.37 -16.61 -54.50
C GLY A 133 26.53 -15.67 -54.19
N ASP A 134 26.38 -14.86 -53.15
CA ASP A 134 27.37 -13.98 -52.58
C ASP A 134 27.16 -14.05 -51.07
N MET A 135 28.19 -14.49 -50.35
CA MET A 135 28.15 -14.47 -48.90
C MET A 135 27.84 -13.04 -48.44
N THR A 136 27.29 -12.89 -47.24
CA THR A 136 27.36 -11.65 -46.43
C THR A 136 26.25 -10.61 -46.50
N SER A 137 25.04 -10.97 -46.07
CA SER A 137 24.27 -10.01 -45.27
C SER A 137 23.47 -10.70 -44.15
N GLY A 138 23.94 -10.51 -42.91
CA GLY A 138 23.13 -10.66 -41.71
C GLY A 138 21.93 -9.72 -41.75
N LYS A 139 20.86 -10.07 -41.01
CA LYS A 139 19.64 -9.25 -40.97
C LYS A 139 20.01 -7.80 -40.60
N ASN A 140 19.63 -6.84 -41.45
CA ASN A 140 19.89 -5.38 -41.36
C ASN A 140 21.30 -4.90 -41.76
N GLY A 141 21.93 -5.54 -42.75
CA GLY A 141 23.11 -4.98 -43.42
C GLY A 141 24.43 -5.20 -42.68
N SER A 142 24.44 -6.13 -41.71
CA SER A 142 25.70 -6.62 -41.12
C SER A 142 26.37 -7.57 -42.10
N VAL A 143 27.65 -7.36 -42.39
CA VAL A 143 28.45 -8.18 -43.31
C VAL A 143 29.47 -8.97 -42.47
N VAL A 144 29.52 -10.29 -42.64
CA VAL A 144 30.43 -11.18 -41.89
C VAL A 144 31.59 -11.58 -42.80
N TYR A 145 32.78 -11.05 -42.55
CA TYR A 145 33.98 -11.51 -43.25
C TYR A 145 34.60 -12.68 -42.51
N THR A 146 34.70 -13.83 -43.18
CA THR A 146 35.47 -14.97 -42.71
C THR A 146 36.85 -14.94 -43.35
N ASN A 147 37.90 -14.78 -42.55
CA ASN A 147 39.27 -15.06 -42.98
C ASN A 147 39.80 -16.27 -42.20
N ASN A 148 41.01 -16.74 -42.51
CA ASN A 148 41.59 -17.92 -41.87
C ASN A 148 41.92 -17.72 -40.37
N ASP A 149 41.98 -16.48 -39.89
CA ASP A 149 42.53 -16.11 -38.58
C ASP A 149 41.48 -15.49 -37.61
N HIS A 150 40.42 -14.85 -38.11
CA HIS A 150 39.38 -14.17 -37.31
C HIS A 150 38.09 -13.86 -38.10
N VAL A 151 37.06 -13.44 -37.36
CA VAL A 151 35.76 -12.95 -37.86
C VAL A 151 35.55 -11.51 -37.40
N GLU A 152 35.27 -10.59 -38.33
CA GLU A 152 35.14 -9.15 -38.08
C GLU A 152 33.83 -8.55 -38.61
N TRP A 153 33.39 -7.46 -37.98
CA TRP A 153 32.13 -6.76 -38.28
C TRP A 153 32.43 -5.40 -38.91
N ASN A 154 32.02 -5.20 -40.17
CA ASN A 154 32.10 -3.89 -40.82
C ASN A 154 30.68 -3.35 -41.08
N LEU A 155 30.36 -2.18 -40.54
CA LEU A 155 29.07 -1.51 -40.75
C LEU A 155 29.16 -0.63 -42.01
N PRO A 156 28.37 -0.89 -43.08
CA PRO A 156 28.48 -0.09 -44.31
C PRO A 156 28.03 1.36 -44.13
N THR A 157 27.12 1.65 -43.19
CA THR A 157 26.61 3.02 -42.94
C THR A 157 25.97 3.14 -41.57
N SER A 158 26.62 3.80 -40.60
CA SER A 158 25.89 4.50 -39.52
C SER A 158 26.61 5.79 -39.14
N LYS A 159 26.04 6.93 -39.56
CA LYS A 159 26.46 8.26 -39.07
C LYS A 159 25.73 8.70 -37.80
N THR A 160 24.71 7.96 -37.36
CA THR A 160 24.04 8.19 -36.08
C THR A 160 23.12 7.02 -35.79
N GLY A 161 23.40 6.29 -34.71
CA GLY A 161 22.47 5.32 -34.12
C GLY A 161 22.80 3.85 -34.38
N ALA A 162 22.73 3.04 -33.32
CA ALA A 162 22.87 1.60 -33.37
C ALA A 162 21.55 0.96 -33.85
N ALA A 163 21.57 0.22 -34.95
CA ALA A 163 20.48 -0.67 -35.34
C ALA A 163 20.75 -2.07 -34.79
N ARG A 164 19.81 -2.64 -34.03
CA ARG A 164 19.89 -4.00 -33.47
C ARG A 164 18.58 -4.72 -33.75
N TYR A 165 18.65 -5.93 -34.29
CA TYR A 165 17.46 -6.77 -34.44
C TYR A 165 17.76 -8.27 -34.24
N ASN A 166 16.73 -8.94 -33.68
CA ASN A 166 16.28 -10.35 -33.83
C ASN A 166 16.54 -11.38 -32.73
N PHE A 167 15.53 -12.27 -32.66
CA PHE A 167 15.05 -13.15 -31.59
C PHE A 167 14.89 -12.48 -30.22
N THR A 168 13.65 -12.09 -29.91
CA THR A 168 13.26 -11.66 -28.57
C THR A 168 12.94 -12.89 -27.74
N SER A 169 13.81 -13.25 -26.79
CA SER A 169 13.27 -13.86 -25.58
C SER A 169 12.68 -12.73 -24.75
N ASN A 170 11.40 -12.89 -24.39
CA ASN A 170 10.81 -12.03 -23.38
C ASN A 170 11.34 -12.56 -22.06
N GLU A 171 12.38 -11.91 -21.54
CA GLU A 171 12.88 -12.23 -20.21
C GLU A 171 12.21 -11.32 -19.19
N GLY A 172 12.12 -11.83 -17.97
CA GLY A 172 11.31 -11.20 -16.95
C GLY A 172 9.81 -11.42 -17.17
N GLY A 173 9.00 -10.78 -16.33
CA GLY A 173 7.57 -11.01 -16.23
C GLY A 173 7.00 -10.19 -15.10
N ASP A 174 5.76 -10.49 -14.71
CA ASP A 174 5.20 -9.90 -13.51
C ASP A 174 5.94 -10.45 -12.30
N LYS A 175 6.47 -9.54 -11.48
CA LYS A 175 7.11 -9.86 -10.21
C LYS A 175 6.30 -9.26 -9.09
N ASN A 176 6.02 -10.08 -8.08
CA ASN A 176 5.44 -9.62 -6.84
C ASN A 176 6.48 -8.80 -6.07
N ILE A 177 6.11 -7.57 -5.70
CA ILE A 177 6.95 -6.64 -4.94
C ILE A 177 6.44 -6.42 -3.51
N MET A 178 5.48 -7.23 -3.06
CA MET A 178 4.98 -7.12 -1.70
C MET A 178 6.05 -7.55 -0.69
N PRO A 179 6.46 -6.68 0.24
CA PRO A 179 7.28 -7.10 1.37
C PRO A 179 6.48 -8.06 2.27
N PRO A 180 7.15 -8.86 3.13
CA PRO A 180 6.45 -9.61 4.18
C PRO A 180 5.55 -8.69 5.00
N TYR A 181 4.31 -9.12 5.25
CA TYR A 181 3.31 -8.31 5.94
C TYR A 181 2.50 -9.13 6.95
N ILE A 182 1.97 -8.44 7.95
CA ILE A 182 0.93 -8.94 8.85
C ILE A 182 -0.28 -8.02 8.73
N VAL A 183 -1.46 -8.61 8.62
CA VAL A 183 -2.70 -7.86 8.40
C VAL A 183 -3.35 -7.46 9.72
N CYS A 184 -3.91 -6.26 9.75
CA CYS A 184 -4.76 -5.75 10.82
C CYS A 184 -5.91 -4.96 10.20
N TYR A 185 -6.94 -4.72 11.00
CA TYR A 185 -8.07 -3.88 10.64
C TYR A 185 -7.77 -2.44 11.05
N MET A 186 -8.02 -1.51 10.13
CA MET A 186 -7.91 -0.08 10.37
C MET A 186 -9.31 0.51 10.22
N TRP A 187 -9.69 1.37 11.15
CA TRP A 187 -10.99 2.02 11.18
C TRP A 187 -10.80 3.53 11.25
N SER A 188 -11.55 4.28 10.46
CA SER A 188 -11.61 5.75 10.52
C SER A 188 -12.88 6.19 11.21
N ARG A 189 -12.77 7.11 12.17
CA ARG A 189 -13.94 7.69 12.83
C ARG A 189 -14.57 8.75 11.94
N THR A 190 -15.84 8.60 11.61
CA THR A 190 -16.58 9.51 10.73
C THR A 190 -17.64 10.34 11.46
N ALA A 191 -18.09 9.91 12.65
CA ALA A 191 -18.92 10.69 13.57
C ALA A 191 -18.71 10.26 15.04
#